data_AF-A0A524END3-F1
#
_entry.id   AF-A0A524END3-F1
#
_cell.length_a   1.000
_cell.length_b   1.000
_cell.length_c   1.000
_cell.angle_alpha   90.00
_cell.angle_beta   90.00
_cell.angle_gamma   90.00
#
_symmetry.space_group_name_H-M   'P 1'
#
loop_
_entity.id
_entity.type
_entity.pdbx_description
1 polymer ?
#
loop_
_entity_poly.entity_id
_entity_poly.type
_entity_poly.pdbx_seq_one_letter_code
_entity_poly.pdbx_strand_id
1 'polypeptide(L)'
;MPWKKYTKKLEEIQKANMKIDKEMGERFDQLVDELGGTDEGVQLEFLKDYLNLSPEDEDALKELSFMIKSVEDYIIKVVVDKGENEEYIYFPKQEPEEEE
;
A
#
# COMPACT_ATOMS: atom_id res chain seq x y z
N MET A 1 24.41 24.88 22.30
CA MET A 1 24.55 25.11 20.83
C MET A 1 23.18 25.04 20.19
N PRO A 2 22.77 26.06 19.41
CA PRO A 2 21.40 26.24 18.93
C PRO A 2 20.95 25.20 17.90
N TRP A 3 21.88 24.46 17.26
CA TRP A 3 21.55 23.43 16.27
C TRP A 3 21.07 22.10 16.88
N LYS A 4 21.40 21.81 18.15
CA LYS A 4 21.03 20.54 18.81
C LYS A 4 19.52 20.31 18.92
N LYS A 5 18.70 21.37 18.90
CA LYS A 5 17.23 21.25 18.90
C LYS A 5 16.64 20.81 17.55
N TYR A 6 17.46 20.82 16.50
CA TYR A 6 17.09 20.36 15.15
C TYR A 6 17.74 19.01 14.82
N THR A 7 18.38 18.35 15.79
CA THR A 7 18.98 17.02 15.60
C THR A 7 18.19 15.98 16.37
N LYS A 8 17.83 14.89 15.71
CA LYS A 8 17.24 13.69 16.31
C LYS A 8 18.26 12.56 16.26
N LYS A 9 18.29 11.65 17.23
CA LYS A 9 19.21 10.51 17.16
C LYS A 9 18.80 9.58 16.03
N LEU A 10 19.78 9.02 15.32
CA LEU A 10 19.53 8.05 14.25
C LEU A 10 18.66 6.87 14.75
N GLU A 11 18.94 6.36 15.95
CA GLU A 11 18.16 5.28 16.57
C GLU A 11 16.69 5.65 16.79
N GLU A 12 16.39 6.91 17.13
CA GLU A 12 15.02 7.39 17.32
C GLU A 12 14.29 7.56 15.99
N ILE A 13 15.02 7.88 14.91
CA ILE A 13 14.49 7.92 13.55
C ILE A 13 14.18 6.48 13.09
N GLN A 14 15.14 5.55 13.24
CA GLN A 14 14.97 4.15 12.84
C GLN A 14 13.80 3.48 13.57
N LYS A 15 13.66 3.68 14.89
CA LYS A 15 12.52 3.15 15.66
C LYS A 15 11.19 3.72 15.21
N ALA A 16 11.15 5.01 14.87
CA ALA A 16 9.92 5.64 14.37
C ALA A 16 9.53 5.06 13.01
N ASN A 17 10.49 4.92 12.10
CA ASN A 17 10.26 4.34 10.77
C ASN A 17 9.79 2.89 10.87
N MET A 18 10.46 2.05 11.66
CA MET A 18 10.02 0.66 11.89
C MET A 18 8.59 0.55 12.42
N LYS A 19 8.14 1.51 13.25
CA LYS A 19 6.77 1.53 13.76
C LYS A 19 5.77 1.87 12.65
N ILE A 20 6.12 2.84 11.80
CA ILE A 20 5.31 3.25 10.65
C ILE A 20 5.20 2.08 9.66
N ASP A 21 6.33 1.46 9.31
CA ASP A 21 6.36 0.32 8.38
C ASP A 21 5.49 -0.84 8.88
N LYS A 22 5.54 -1.12 10.18
CA LYS A 22 4.71 -2.16 10.82
C LYS A 22 3.22 -1.81 10.80
N GLU A 23 2.86 -0.56 11.13
CA GLU A 23 1.46 -0.10 11.09
C GLU A 23 0.91 -0.10 9.65
N MET A 24 1.74 0.27 8.67
CA MET A 24 1.40 0.22 7.25
C MET A 24 1.12 -1.21 6.79
N GLY A 25 1.99 -2.16 7.15
CA GLY A 25 1.77 -3.59 6.86
C GLY A 25 0.47 -4.12 7.48
N GLU A 26 0.22 -3.83 8.76
CA GLU A 26 -1.01 -4.27 9.43
C GLU A 26 -2.29 -3.69 8.79
N ARG A 27 -2.26 -2.43 8.35
CA ARG A 27 -3.37 -1.80 7.60
C ARG A 27 -3.56 -2.41 6.22
N PHE A 28 -2.46 -2.72 5.55
CA PHE A 28 -2.48 -3.35 4.25
C PHE A 28 -3.11 -4.75 4.33
N ASP A 29 -2.68 -5.57 5.28
CA ASP A 29 -3.24 -6.91 5.52
C ASP A 29 -4.75 -6.84 5.81
N GLN A 30 -5.19 -5.89 6.64
CA GLN A 30 -6.62 -5.68 6.91
C GLN A 30 -7.42 -5.33 5.66
N LEU A 31 -6.88 -4.45 4.82
CA LEU A 31 -7.54 -4.03 3.59
C LEU A 31 -7.67 -5.20 2.61
N VAL A 32 -6.64 -6.05 2.52
CA VAL A 32 -6.66 -7.26 1.69
C VAL A 32 -7.61 -8.32 2.25
N ASP A 33 -7.71 -8.48 3.57
CA ASP A 33 -8.67 -9.40 4.19
C ASP A 33 -10.12 -8.97 3.95
N GLU A 34 -10.39 -7.66 4.00
CA GLU A 34 -11.74 -7.10 3.81
C GLU A 34 -12.19 -7.09 2.34
N LEU A 35 -11.27 -6.78 1.42
CA LEU A 35 -11.57 -6.60 -0.01
C LEU A 35 -11.15 -7.80 -0.87
N GLY A 36 -10.40 -8.73 -0.29
CA GLY A 36 -9.91 -9.91 -0.97
C GLY A 36 -11.04 -10.79 -1.49
N GLY A 37 -11.29 -10.74 -2.79
CA GLY A 37 -12.38 -11.46 -3.43
C GLY A 37 -13.73 -10.76 -3.38
N THR A 38 -13.77 -9.48 -3.05
CA THR A 38 -14.87 -8.59 -3.44
C THR A 38 -14.61 -8.07 -4.86
N ASP A 39 -15.67 -7.70 -5.58
CA ASP A 39 -15.56 -7.09 -6.91
C ASP A 39 -15.38 -5.56 -6.82
N GLU A 40 -14.67 -5.10 -5.78
CA GLU A 40 -14.54 -3.68 -5.44
C GLU A 40 -13.10 -3.17 -5.67
N GLY A 41 -12.98 -2.01 -6.30
CA GLY A 41 -11.72 -1.29 -6.47
C GLY A 41 -11.60 -0.17 -5.44
N VAL A 42 -10.38 0.06 -4.94
CA VAL A 42 -10.08 1.15 -4.02
C VAL A 42 -9.32 2.25 -4.74
N GLN A 43 -9.76 3.49 -4.58
CA GLN A 43 -9.08 4.63 -5.19
C GLN A 43 -7.62 4.76 -4.70
N LEU A 44 -6.69 5.01 -5.62
CA LEU A 44 -5.26 5.13 -5.30
C LEU A 44 -4.98 6.29 -4.32
N GLU A 45 -5.66 7.42 -4.47
CA GLU A 45 -5.53 8.57 -3.56
C GLU A 45 -5.86 8.19 -2.11
N PHE A 46 -6.94 7.44 -1.90
CA PHE A 46 -7.25 6.91 -0.57
C PHE A 46 -6.14 6.01 -0.04
N LEU A 47 -5.60 5.11 -0.88
CA LEU A 47 -4.54 4.20 -0.48
C LEU A 47 -3.25 4.94 -0.12
N LYS A 48 -2.90 6.01 -0.83
CA LYS A 48 -1.75 6.85 -0.50
C LYS A 48 -1.85 7.42 0.90
N ASP A 49 -3.00 7.98 1.25
CA ASP A 49 -3.23 8.53 2.60
C ASP A 49 -3.32 7.43 3.67
N TYR A 50 -4.04 6.34 3.36
CA TYR A 50 -4.31 5.27 4.31
C TYR A 50 -3.06 4.46 4.68
N LEU A 51 -2.22 4.17 3.68
CA LEU A 51 -0.97 3.42 3.83
C LEU A 51 0.26 4.34 3.94
N ASN A 52 0.07 5.66 3.86
CA ASN A 52 1.16 6.65 3.91
C ASN A 52 2.23 6.39 2.83
N LEU A 53 1.76 6.17 1.60
CA LEU A 53 2.60 5.93 0.41
C LEU A 53 3.18 7.24 -0.13
N SER A 54 4.06 7.11 -1.12
CA SER A 54 4.50 8.25 -1.92
C SER A 54 3.31 9.05 -2.48
N PRO A 55 3.38 10.40 -2.49
CA PRO A 55 2.37 11.23 -3.15
C PRO A 55 2.39 11.08 -4.68
N GLU A 56 3.51 10.64 -5.26
CA GLU A 56 3.64 10.40 -6.70
C GLU A 56 3.06 9.04 -7.08
N ASP A 57 2.11 9.01 -8.01
CA ASP A 57 1.35 7.82 -8.43
C ASP A 57 2.26 6.64 -8.78
N GLU A 58 3.29 6.89 -9.60
CA GLU A 58 4.22 5.83 -10.04
C GLU A 58 4.98 5.19 -8.87
N ASP A 59 5.34 5.98 -7.86
CA ASP A 59 6.09 5.48 -6.71
C ASP A 59 5.15 4.82 -5.69
N ALA A 60 3.94 5.35 -5.50
CA ALA A 60 2.89 4.72 -4.71
C ALA A 60 2.54 3.33 -5.25
N LEU A 61 2.40 3.21 -6.57
CA LEU A 61 2.14 1.94 -7.25
C LEU A 61 3.29 0.94 -7.10
N LYS A 62 4.55 1.41 -7.12
CA LYS A 62 5.72 0.55 -6.84
C LYS A 62 5.70 0.06 -5.40
N GLU A 63 5.47 0.94 -4.43
CA GLU A 63 5.38 0.61 -3.01
C GLU A 63 4.27 -0.42 -2.74
N LEU A 64 3.08 -0.20 -3.32
CA LEU A 64 1.97 -1.16 -3.32
C LEU A 64 2.39 -2.50 -3.94
N SER A 65 3.06 -2.49 -5.09
CA SER A 65 3.56 -3.71 -5.72
C SER A 65 4.50 -4.51 -4.82
N PHE A 66 5.37 -3.85 -4.05
CA PHE A 66 6.24 -4.53 -3.10
C PHE A 66 5.46 -5.12 -1.92
N MET A 67 4.47 -4.40 -1.39
CA MET A 67 3.62 -4.91 -0.31
C MET A 67 2.81 -6.13 -0.76
N ILE A 68 2.20 -6.07 -1.94
CA ILE A 68 1.37 -7.17 -2.46
C ILE A 68 2.22 -8.38 -2.84
N LYS A 69 3.43 -8.19 -3.38
CA LYS A 69 4.36 -9.32 -3.58
C LYS A 69 4.78 -10.01 -2.29
N SER A 70 4.63 -9.35 -1.14
CA SER A 70 4.88 -9.96 0.16
C SER A 70 3.70 -10.82 0.63
N VAL A 71 2.54 -10.70 -0.02
CA VAL A 71 1.32 -11.48 0.24
C VAL A 71 1.08 -12.37 -1.00
N GLU A 72 1.54 -13.62 -0.93
CA GLU A 72 1.63 -14.54 -2.08
C GLU A 72 0.27 -14.86 -2.77
N ASP A 73 -0.85 -14.49 -2.14
CA ASP A 73 -2.20 -14.93 -2.53
C ASP A 73 -2.98 -13.93 -3.41
N TYR A 74 -2.44 -12.73 -3.70
CA TYR A 74 -3.20 -11.68 -4.39
C TYR A 74 -2.48 -11.11 -5.63
N ILE A 75 -3.27 -10.87 -6.68
CA ILE A 75 -2.83 -10.19 -7.91
C ILE A 75 -3.31 -8.74 -7.84
N ILE A 76 -2.49 -7.75 -8.15
CA ILE A 76 -2.96 -6.36 -8.30
C ILE A 76 -3.46 -6.14 -9.71
N LYS A 77 -4.64 -5.52 -9.85
CA LYS A 77 -5.01 -4.88 -11.11
C LYS A 77 -5.23 -3.38 -10.89
N VAL A 78 -4.45 -2.56 -11.57
CA VAL A 78 -4.72 -1.11 -11.65
C VAL A 78 -5.73 -0.89 -12.78
N VAL A 79 -6.85 -0.28 -12.45
CA VAL A 79 -7.90 0.07 -13.39
C VAL A 79 -8.05 1.59 -13.39
N VAL A 80 -7.96 2.18 -14.57
CA VAL A 80 -8.18 3.62 -14.74
C VAL A 80 -9.62 3.85 -15.13
N ASP A 81 -10.38 4.56 -14.30
CA ASP A 81 -11.67 5.09 -14.69
C ASP A 81 -11.43 6.28 -15.64
N LYS A 82 -11.72 6.08 -16.92
CA LYS A 82 -11.53 7.11 -17.96
C LYS A 82 -12.57 8.23 -17.90
N GLY A 83 -13.68 8.03 -17.19
CA GLY A 83 -14.73 9.03 -17.01
C GLY A 83 -14.33 10.08 -15.97
N GLU A 84 -13.76 9.63 -14.85
CA GLU A 84 -13.31 10.50 -13.75
C GLU A 84 -11.80 10.80 -13.80
N ASN A 85 -11.07 10.08 -14.66
CA ASN A 85 -9.61 10.13 -14.79
C ASN A 85 -8.92 9.80 -13.45
N GLU A 86 -9.43 8.77 -12.78
CA GLU A 86 -8.99 8.31 -11.47
C GLU A 86 -8.49 6.87 -11.54
N GLU A 87 -7.50 6.55 -10.72
CA GLU A 87 -6.90 5.21 -10.64
C GLU A 87 -7.48 4.43 -9.46
N TYR A 88 -7.93 3.21 -9.75
CA TYR A 88 -8.46 2.27 -8.78
C TYR A 88 -7.58 1.02 -8.73
N ILE A 89 -7.36 0.52 -7.52
CA ILE A 89 -6.60 -0.69 -7.24
C ILE A 89 -7.58 -1.79 -6.88
N TYR A 90 -7.58 -2.83 -7.70
CA TYR A 90 -8.43 -3.99 -7.56
C TYR A 90 -7.61 -5.17 -7.02
N PHE A 91 -8.20 -5.88 -6.04
CA PHE A 91 -7.62 -7.02 -5.34
C PHE A 91 -8.39 -8.31 -5.68
N PRO A 92 -8.32 -8.81 -6.93
CA PRO A 92 -8.91 -10.09 -7.28
C PRO A 92 -8.35 -11.18 -6.39
N LYS A 93 -9.24 -12.00 -5.84
CA LYS A 93 -8.86 -13.28 -5.26
C LYS A 93 -8.17 -14.10 -6.34
N GLN A 94 -7.05 -14.75 -6.02
CA GLN A 94 -6.58 -15.83 -6.89
C GLN A 94 -7.72 -16.86 -6.98
N GLU A 95 -8.31 -17.00 -8.16
CA GLU A 95 -9.00 -18.24 -8.48
C GLU A 95 -7.94 -19.34 -8.39
N PRO A 96 -8.17 -20.44 -7.64
CA PRO A 96 -7.22 -21.54 -7.63
C PRO A 96 -7.01 -21.94 -9.08
N GLU A 97 -5.75 -21.94 -9.54
CA GLU A 97 -5.42 -22.47 -10.86
C GLU A 97 -6.02 -23.88 -10.91
N GLU A 98 -7.05 -24.08 -11.74
CA GLU A 98 -7.48 -25.42 -12.10
C GLU A 98 -6.28 -26.02 -12.85
N GLU A 99 -5.52 -26.87 -12.16
CA GLU A 99 -4.49 -27.71 -12.76
C GLU A 99 -5.17 -28.56 -13.86
N GLU A 100 -5.03 -28.16 -15.13
CA GLU A 100 -5.32 -29.01 -16.30
C GLU A 100 -4.24 -30.07 -16.53
#